data_AF-A0AA37UI69-F1
#
_entry.id   AF-A0AA37UI69-F1
#
_cell.length_a   1.000
_cell.length_b   1.000
_cell.length_c   1.000
_cell.angle_alpha   90.00
_cell.angle_beta   90.00
_cell.angle_gamma   90.00
#
_symmetry.space_group_name_H-M   'P 1'
#
loop_
_entity.id
_entity.type
_entity.pdbx_description
1 polymer ?
#
loop_
_entity_poly.entity_id
_entity_poly.type
_entity_poly.pdbx_seq_one_letter_code
_entity_poly.pdbx_strand_id
1 'polypeptide(L)'
;MPLPEKLEADLLFHRALCRLSGNATLYGAWQSVSGLARASITAAGSVNALTNMSHDRHAPIVALLERGDVEAGRLFLRQHMHEAAERILADLAAGSD
;
A
#
# COMPACT_ATOMS: atom_id res chain seq x y z
N MET A 1 6.42 -15.94 4.35
CA MET A 1 6.50 -14.71 5.18
C MET A 1 5.21 -14.57 5.98
N PRO A 2 5.27 -14.56 7.32
CA PRO A 2 4.14 -14.29 8.22
C PRO A 2 3.45 -12.94 7.96
N LEU A 3 2.20 -12.79 8.41
CA LEU A 3 1.40 -11.57 8.19
C LEU A 3 2.08 -10.28 8.73
N PRO A 4 2.66 -10.25 9.96
CA PRO A 4 3.32 -9.05 10.46
C PRO A 4 4.52 -8.61 9.63
N GLU A 5 5.30 -9.57 9.12
CA GLU A 5 6.44 -9.28 8.24
C GLU A 5 5.99 -8.77 6.87
N LYS A 6 4.90 -9.32 6.31
CA LYS A 6 4.31 -8.82 5.06
C LYS A 6 3.81 -7.38 5.20
N LEU A 7 3.17 -7.09 6.32
CA LEU A 7 2.69 -5.75 6.66
C LEU A 7 3.83 -4.76 6.82
N GLU A 8 4.90 -5.16 7.49
CA GLU A 8 6.08 -4.30 7.59
C GLU A 8 6.73 -4.05 6.22
N ALA A 9 6.85 -5.08 5.39
CA ALA A 9 7.40 -4.96 4.04
C ALA A 9 6.56 -4.02 3.14
N ASP A 10 5.23 -4.12 3.19
CA ASP A 10 4.29 -3.24 2.50
C ASP A 10 4.46 -1.76 2.91
N LEU A 11 4.46 -1.50 4.21
CA LEU A 11 4.61 -0.14 4.74
C LEU A 11 5.99 0.46 4.43
N LEU A 12 7.05 -0.36 4.47
CA LEU A 12 8.40 0.06 4.10
C LEU A 12 8.53 0.31 2.60
N PHE A 13 7.84 -0.44 1.75
CA PHE A 13 7.81 -0.20 0.31
C PHE A 13 7.21 1.17 0.00
N HIS A 14 6.04 1.50 0.54
CA HIS A 14 5.42 2.81 0.38
C HIS A 14 6.29 3.94 0.98
N ARG A 15 6.91 3.71 2.14
CA ARG A 15 7.87 4.66 2.74
C ARG A 15 9.05 4.92 1.81
N ALA A 16 9.60 3.88 1.19
CA ALA A 16 10.72 4.00 0.27
C ALA A 16 10.35 4.83 -0.96
N LEU A 17 9.17 4.59 -1.57
CA LEU A 17 8.68 5.41 -2.67
C LEU A 17 8.59 6.90 -2.30
N CYS A 18 7.99 7.20 -1.14
CA CYS A 18 7.85 8.57 -0.66
C CYS A 18 9.23 9.21 -0.42
N ARG A 19 10.17 8.50 0.20
CA ARG A 19 11.53 8.99 0.46
C ARG A 19 12.32 9.24 -0.83
N LEU A 20 12.26 8.29 -1.78
CA LEU A 20 12.99 8.35 -3.04
C LEU A 20 12.44 9.42 -3.99
N SER A 21 11.19 9.86 -3.81
CA SER A 21 10.63 11.00 -4.55
C SER A 21 11.32 12.34 -4.27
N GLY A 22 12.11 12.44 -3.19
CA GLY A 22 12.70 13.70 -2.74
C GLY A 22 11.69 14.71 -2.16
N ASN A 23 10.41 14.37 -2.10
CA ASN A 23 9.36 15.24 -1.58
C ASN A 23 9.20 15.06 -0.07
N ALA A 24 9.79 15.98 0.71
CA ALA A 24 9.76 15.94 2.17
C ALA A 24 8.33 16.00 2.75
N THR A 25 7.42 16.75 2.11
CA THR A 25 6.02 16.84 2.52
C THR A 25 5.31 15.49 2.35
N LEU A 26 5.50 14.84 1.20
CA LEU A 26 4.93 13.51 0.94
C LEU A 26 5.47 12.47 1.93
N TYR A 27 6.78 12.48 2.17
CA TYR A 27 7.41 11.58 3.13
C TYR A 27 6.91 11.81 4.56
N GLY A 28 6.76 13.08 4.98
CA GLY A 28 6.16 13.44 6.26
C GLY A 28 4.70 12.96 6.37
N ALA A 29 3.89 13.21 5.34
CA ALA A 29 2.50 12.77 5.28
C ALA A 29 2.37 11.25 5.41
N TRP A 30 3.20 10.49 4.69
CA TRP A 30 3.23 9.03 4.80
C TRP A 30 3.53 8.56 6.24
N GLN A 31 4.55 9.15 6.88
CA GLN A 31 4.88 8.80 8.26
C GLN A 31 3.69 9.04 9.20
N SER A 32 2.98 10.14 9.05
CA SER A 32 1.79 10.47 9.85
C SER A 32 0.63 9.49 9.66
N VAL A 33 0.42 8.96 8.45
CA VAL A 33 -0.73 8.06 8.16
C VAL A 33 -0.39 6.58 8.24
N SER A 34 0.89 6.19 8.18
CA SER A 34 1.32 4.79 8.13
C SER A 34 0.87 3.96 9.35
N GLY A 35 0.80 4.58 10.53
CA GLY A 35 0.28 3.92 11.74
C GLY A 35 -1.22 3.59 11.62
N LEU A 36 -2.01 4.50 11.03
CA LEU A 36 -3.43 4.26 10.78
C LEU A 36 -3.62 3.19 9.70
N ALA A 37 -2.82 3.23 8.62
CA ALA A 37 -2.83 2.20 7.59
C ALA A 37 -2.56 0.80 8.18
N ARG A 38 -1.55 0.68 9.07
CA ARG A 38 -1.27 -0.56 9.80
C ARG A 38 -2.48 -1.03 10.61
N ALA A 39 -3.11 -0.13 11.37
CA ALA A 39 -4.27 -0.46 12.19
C ALA A 39 -5.45 -0.94 11.34
N SER A 40 -5.75 -0.25 10.23
CA SER A 40 -6.83 -0.62 9.32
C SER A 40 -6.60 -1.97 8.65
N ILE A 41 -5.38 -2.24 8.16
CA ILE A 41 -5.04 -3.54 7.54
C ILE A 41 -5.11 -4.67 8.57
N THR A 42 -4.63 -4.43 9.80
CA THR A 42 -4.68 -5.43 10.87
C THR A 42 -6.12 -5.73 11.28
N ALA A 43 -6.96 -4.69 11.41
CA ALA A 43 -8.36 -4.83 11.79
C ALA A 43 -9.21 -5.53 10.72
N ALA A 44 -8.89 -5.33 9.43
CA ALA A 44 -9.55 -6.03 8.33
C ALA A 44 -9.34 -7.57 8.37
N GLY A 45 -8.30 -8.06 9.06
CA GLY A 45 -8.23 -9.45 9.56
C GLY A 45 -8.22 -10.60 8.55
N SER A 46 -8.12 -10.35 7.24
CA SER A 46 -8.56 -11.31 6.22
C SER A 46 -7.50 -11.74 5.18
N VAL A 47 -7.90 -12.66 4.30
CA VAL A 47 -7.23 -13.02 3.03
C VAL A 47 -7.03 -11.81 2.11
N ASN A 48 -7.93 -10.81 2.16
CA ASN A 48 -7.83 -9.63 1.32
C ASN A 48 -6.72 -8.69 1.81
N ALA A 49 -6.44 -8.61 3.11
CA ALA A 49 -5.25 -7.95 3.64
C ALA A 49 -3.96 -8.57 3.07
N LEU A 50 -3.87 -9.91 3.05
CA LEU A 50 -2.76 -10.62 2.42
C LEU A 50 -2.65 -10.35 0.91
N THR A 51 -3.79 -10.26 0.23
CA THR A 51 -3.86 -9.93 -1.19
C THR A 51 -3.39 -8.51 -1.46
N ASN A 52 -3.80 -7.55 -0.63
CA ASN A 52 -3.41 -6.15 -0.74
C ASN A 52 -1.90 -5.95 -0.63
N MET A 53 -1.26 -6.67 0.28
CA MET A 53 0.19 -6.60 0.51
C MET A 53 0.98 -7.57 -0.38
N SER A 54 0.35 -8.18 -1.38
CA SER A 54 1.01 -9.18 -2.22
C SER A 54 2.08 -8.56 -3.11
N HIS A 55 3.13 -9.34 -3.37
CA HIS A 55 4.18 -8.99 -4.33
C HIS A 55 3.59 -8.62 -5.69
N ASP A 56 2.57 -9.36 -6.15
CA ASP A 56 2.01 -9.22 -7.50
C ASP A 56 1.30 -7.87 -7.70
N ARG A 57 0.86 -7.21 -6.62
CA ARG A 57 0.32 -5.85 -6.68
C ARG A 57 1.40 -4.77 -6.73
N HIS A 58 2.61 -5.05 -6.24
CA HIS A 58 3.71 -4.10 -6.14
C HIS A 58 4.71 -4.21 -7.30
N ALA A 59 4.92 -5.41 -7.85
CA ALA A 59 5.84 -5.64 -8.95
C ALA A 59 5.59 -4.74 -10.18
N PRO A 60 4.34 -4.46 -10.59
CA PRO A 60 4.10 -3.53 -11.70
C PRO A 60 4.59 -2.10 -11.44
N ILE A 61 4.55 -1.63 -10.18
CA ILE A 61 5.05 -0.29 -9.82
C ILE A 61 6.54 -0.21 -10.08
N VAL A 62 7.31 -1.21 -9.63
CA VAL A 62 8.76 -1.27 -9.84
C VAL A 62 9.07 -1.30 -11.33
N ALA A 63 8.38 -2.14 -12.09
CA ALA A 63 8.62 -2.28 -13.52
C ALA A 63 8.27 -1.01 -14.32
N LEU A 64 7.27 -0.23 -13.88
CA LEU A 64 6.94 1.07 -14.46
C LEU A 64 8.01 2.13 -14.13
N LEU A 65 8.55 2.11 -12.91
CA LEU A 65 9.65 2.98 -12.50
C LEU A 65 10.93 2.66 -13.30
N GLU A 66 11.28 1.39 -13.48
CA GLU A 66 12.46 0.95 -14.26
C GLU A 66 12.38 1.39 -15.73
N ARG A 67 11.17 1.38 -16.30
CA ARG A 67 10.93 1.85 -17.67
C ARG A 67 10.92 3.38 -17.79
N GLY A 68 10.84 4.11 -16.69
CA GLY A 68 10.68 5.56 -16.69
C GLY A 68 9.32 6.05 -17.20
N ASP A 69 8.30 5.19 -17.23
CA ASP A 69 6.96 5.55 -17.69
C ASP A 69 6.18 6.26 -16.56
N VAL A 70 6.41 7.57 -16.47
CA VAL A 70 5.87 8.41 -15.39
C VAL A 70 4.35 8.41 -15.39
N GLU A 71 3.70 8.54 -16.55
CA GLU A 71 2.24 8.65 -16.61
C GLU A 71 1.55 7.34 -16.27
N ALA A 72 2.04 6.22 -16.83
CA ALA A 72 1.50 4.91 -16.48
C ALA A 72 1.77 4.57 -15.01
N GLY A 73 2.98 4.85 -14.50
CA GLY A 73 3.32 4.67 -13.09
C GLY A 73 2.40 5.46 -12.16
N ARG A 74 2.14 6.74 -12.50
CA ARG A 74 1.26 7.63 -11.74
C ARG A 74 -0.19 7.15 -11.76
N LEU A 75 -0.68 6.68 -12.91
CA LEU A 75 -2.03 6.12 -13.03
C LEU A 75 -2.17 4.83 -12.21
N PHE A 76 -1.23 3.90 -12.38
CA PHE A 76 -1.23 2.62 -11.68
C PHE A 76 -1.20 2.81 -10.17
N LEU A 77 -0.32 3.68 -9.65
CA LEU A 77 -0.21 3.91 -8.21
C LEU A 77 -1.50 4.45 -7.60
N ARG A 78 -2.21 5.36 -8.28
CA ARG A 78 -3.52 5.85 -7.81
C ARG A 78 -4.56 4.74 -7.75
N GLN A 79 -4.64 3.93 -8.80
CA GLN A 79 -5.58 2.81 -8.86
C GLN A 79 -5.25 1.77 -7.77
N HIS A 80 -3.98 1.45 -7.59
CA HIS A 80 -3.51 0.54 -6.53
C HIS A 80 -3.98 1.00 -5.15
N MET A 81 -3.80 2.29 -4.81
CA MET A 81 -4.23 2.85 -3.52
C MET A 81 -5.75 2.83 -3.35
N HIS A 82 -6.49 3.13 -4.42
CA HIS A 82 -7.96 3.14 -4.39
C HIS A 82 -8.53 1.73 -4.16
N GLU A 83 -8.09 0.75 -4.94
CA GLU A 83 -8.51 -0.65 -4.79
C GLU A 83 -8.15 -1.22 -3.41
N ALA A 84 -6.99 -0.84 -2.87
CA ALA A 84 -6.57 -1.28 -1.55
C ALA A 84 -7.53 -0.75 -0.47
N ALA A 85 -7.89 0.54 -0.55
CA ALA A 85 -8.85 1.16 0.35
C ALA A 85 -10.24 0.52 0.25
N GLU A 86 -10.75 0.28 -0.96
CA GLU A 86 -12.05 -0.37 -1.15
C GLU A 86 -12.11 -1.75 -0.51
N ARG A 87 -11.06 -2.57 -0.66
CA ARG A 87 -11.01 -3.89 -0.05
C ARG A 87 -10.94 -3.85 1.47
N ILE A 88 -10.16 -2.93 2.03
CA ILE A 88 -10.08 -2.75 3.49
C ILE A 88 -11.44 -2.31 4.04
N LEU A 89 -12.12 -1.38 3.37
CA LEU A 89 -13.45 -0.93 3.79
C LEU A 89 -14.49 -2.05 3.69
N ALA A 90 -14.45 -2.86 2.63
CA ALA A 90 -15.34 -4.01 2.48
C ALA A 90 -15.14 -5.04 3.60
N ASP A 91 -13.90 -5.34 3.95
CA ASP A 91 -13.59 -6.28 5.04
C ASP A 91 -14.02 -5.74 6.41
N LEU A 92 -13.76 -4.46 6.69
CA LEU A 92 -14.17 -3.83 7.95
C LEU A 92 -15.70 -3.83 8.10
N ALA A 93 -16.43 -3.60 7.00
CA ALA A 93 -17.89 -3.71 7.00
C ALA A 93 -18.34 -5.16 7.27
N ALA A 94 -17.72 -6.15 6.63
CA ALA A 94 -18.08 -7.56 6.80
C ALA A 94 -17.73 -8.14 8.18
N GLY A 95 -16.74 -7.59 8.88
CA GLY A 95 -16.38 -7.97 10.25
C GLY A 95 -17.14 -7.20 11.35
N SER A 96 -18.06 -6.31 10.97
CA SER A 96 -18.90 -5.53 11.89
C SER A 96 -20.29 -6.15 12.13
N ASP A 97 -20.58 -7.29 11.49
CA ASP A 97 -21.77 -8.14 11.71
C ASP A 97 -21.47 -9.27 12.72
#